data_AF-A0A2S2NXB5-F1
#
_entry.id   AF-A0A2S2NXB5-F1
#
_cell.length_a   1.000
_cell.length_b   1.000
_cell.length_c   1.000
_cell.angle_alpha   90.00
_cell.angle_beta   90.00
_cell.angle_gamma   90.00
#
_symmetry.space_group_name_H-M   'P 1'
#
loop_
_entity.id
_entity.type
_entity.pdbx_description
1 polymer ?
#
loop_
_entity_poly.entity_id
_entity_poly.type
_entity_poly.pdbx_seq_one_letter_code
_entity_poly.pdbx_strand_id
1 'polypeptide(L)'
;VRTYRGADYDSDHFLVASNLRVKLKTMSRNMRPEIVRYDVEKLRDSRKFKEFQENLQKMVREFNSNPETVDEQWKIIKHTLGNMSEKVLGKAHRTKKPWFNVICQEALKRKKITRERWLNDASNQEIEKIFRVKRKEAHNIFRCEKRKYVQNVIREAEQDYRSHNTWQLYHKVNSFKGGCRRQETFLKKDDGSLVTN
;
A
#
# COMPACT_ATOMS: atom_id res chain seq x y z
N VAL A 1 -30.32 4.98 -4.48
CA VAL A 1 -29.26 5.64 -5.28
C VAL A 1 -28.91 6.96 -4.60
N ARG A 2 -27.64 7.32 -4.42
CA ARG A 2 -27.20 8.58 -3.78
C ARG A 2 -26.08 9.24 -4.59
N THR A 3 -26.13 10.57 -4.70
CA THR A 3 -25.09 11.40 -5.34
C THR A 3 -24.05 11.83 -4.32
N TYR A 4 -22.77 11.62 -4.59
CA TYR A 4 -21.64 11.93 -3.72
C TYR A 4 -20.87 13.14 -4.25
N ARG A 5 -21.30 14.35 -3.86
CA ARG A 5 -20.70 15.61 -4.34
C ARG A 5 -19.26 15.85 -3.83
N GLY A 6 -18.88 15.20 -2.72
CA GLY A 6 -17.53 15.26 -2.15
C GLY A 6 -16.52 14.28 -2.75
N ALA A 7 -16.97 13.29 -3.55
CA ALA A 7 -16.07 12.39 -4.26
C ALA A 7 -15.61 13.05 -5.56
N ASP A 8 -14.29 13.20 -5.74
CA ASP A 8 -13.69 13.85 -6.91
C ASP A 8 -12.91 12.83 -7.74
N TYR A 9 -13.38 12.59 -8.96
CA TYR A 9 -12.67 11.81 -9.98
C TYR A 9 -12.12 12.69 -11.10
N ASP A 10 -12.05 14.01 -10.89
CA ASP A 10 -11.59 14.98 -11.90
C ASP A 10 -12.47 15.04 -13.17
N SER A 11 -13.69 14.45 -13.12
CA SER A 11 -14.76 14.55 -14.13
C SER A 11 -15.70 15.72 -13.87
N ASP A 12 -16.44 16.11 -14.90
CA ASP A 12 -17.59 17.04 -14.85
C ASP A 12 -18.84 16.41 -14.20
N HIS A 13 -18.88 15.09 -14.06
CA HIS A 13 -19.98 14.39 -13.38
C HIS A 13 -19.70 14.11 -11.90
N PHE A 14 -20.76 14.18 -11.08
CA PHE A 14 -20.75 13.69 -9.71
C PHE A 14 -20.83 12.17 -9.65
N LEU A 15 -20.09 11.56 -8.71
CA LEU A 15 -20.19 10.13 -8.47
C LEU A 15 -21.60 9.78 -7.95
N VAL A 16 -22.27 8.86 -8.64
CA VAL A 16 -23.56 8.31 -8.20
C VAL A 16 -23.34 6.87 -7.78
N ALA A 17 -23.71 6.52 -6.55
CA ALA A 17 -23.59 5.14 -6.06
C ALA A 17 -24.93 4.61 -5.57
N SER A 18 -25.15 3.32 -5.80
CA SER A 18 -26.30 2.56 -5.30
C SER A 18 -25.80 1.38 -4.48
N ASN A 19 -26.40 1.16 -3.32
CA ASN A 19 -26.11 -0.02 -2.51
C ASN A 19 -27.06 -1.15 -2.94
N LEU A 20 -26.50 -2.26 -3.41
CA LEU A 20 -27.22 -3.49 -3.68
C LEU A 20 -26.78 -4.54 -2.66
N ARG A 21 -27.74 -5.19 -1.99
CA ARG A 21 -27.46 -6.31 -1.08
C ARG A 21 -27.78 -7.62 -1.79
N VAL A 22 -26.75 -8.36 -2.16
CA VAL A 22 -26.88 -9.69 -2.80
C VAL A 22 -26.47 -10.76 -1.81
N LYS A 23 -27.25 -11.84 -1.70
CA LYS A 23 -26.83 -13.06 -0.98
C LYS A 23 -26.23 -14.03 -2.00
N LEU A 24 -24.92 -14.21 -1.94
CA LEU A 24 -24.20 -15.19 -2.76
C LEU A 24 -23.81 -16.39 -1.90
N LYS A 25 -23.90 -17.61 -2.45
CA LYS A 25 -23.39 -18.81 -1.79
C LYS A 25 -21.86 -18.73 -1.80
N THR A 26 -21.26 -18.52 -0.63
CA THR A 26 -19.80 -18.47 -0.48
C THR A 26 -19.24 -19.87 -0.67
N MET A 27 -18.43 -20.10 -1.70
CA MET A 27 -17.59 -21.31 -1.75
C MET A 27 -16.46 -21.16 -0.73
N SER A 28 -16.22 -22.19 0.09
CA SER A 28 -15.11 -22.19 1.03
C SER A 28 -13.79 -22.21 0.26
N ARG A 29 -13.26 -21.04 -0.09
CA ARG A 29 -11.85 -20.93 -0.45
C ARG A 29 -11.09 -21.25 0.83
N ASN A 30 -10.17 -22.22 0.77
CA ASN A 30 -9.18 -22.44 1.81
C ASN A 30 -8.56 -21.08 2.15
N MET A 31 -8.95 -20.50 3.28
CA MET A 31 -8.41 -19.22 3.73
C MET A 31 -6.95 -19.47 3.99
N ARG A 32 -6.10 -19.00 3.07
CA ARG A 32 -4.67 -18.98 3.32
C ARG A 32 -4.45 -18.07 4.53
N PRO A 33 -3.66 -18.49 5.52
CA PRO A 33 -3.36 -17.65 6.67
C PRO A 33 -2.77 -16.32 6.17
N GLU A 34 -3.18 -15.22 6.80
CA GLU A 34 -2.69 -13.89 6.47
C GLU A 34 -1.17 -13.85 6.67
N ILE A 35 -0.42 -13.55 5.59
CA ILE A 35 1.02 -13.36 5.69
C ILE A 35 1.26 -11.97 6.27
N VAL A 36 1.51 -11.92 7.57
CA VAL A 36 1.89 -10.68 8.26
C VAL A 36 3.32 -10.31 7.84
N ARG A 37 3.50 -9.06 7.40
CA ARG A 37 4.82 -8.46 7.15
C ARG A 37 5.09 -7.43 8.23
N TYR A 38 6.33 -7.37 8.72
CA TYR A 38 6.76 -6.39 9.72
C TYR A 38 7.55 -5.26 9.08
N ASP A 39 7.52 -4.07 9.70
CA ASP A 39 8.20 -2.89 9.20
C ASP A 39 9.70 -2.91 9.56
N VAL A 40 10.48 -3.62 8.74
CA VAL A 40 11.93 -3.81 8.94
C VAL A 40 12.71 -2.51 8.80
N GLU A 41 12.15 -1.47 8.15
CA GLU A 41 12.83 -0.18 8.00
C GLU A 41 13.11 0.49 9.34
N LYS A 42 12.29 0.21 10.36
CA LYS A 42 12.49 0.71 11.73
C LYS A 42 13.77 0.22 12.39
N LEU A 43 14.36 -0.89 11.92
CA LEU A 43 15.65 -1.37 12.41
C LEU A 43 16.83 -0.47 12.00
N ARG A 44 16.63 0.51 11.10
CA ARG A 44 17.63 1.55 10.84
C ARG A 44 17.83 2.50 12.02
N ASP A 45 16.82 2.64 12.90
CA ASP A 45 16.98 3.36 14.15
C ASP A 45 17.77 2.50 15.15
N SER A 46 18.92 3.00 15.58
CA SER A 46 19.79 2.31 16.54
C SER A 46 19.08 1.96 17.85
N ARG A 47 18.11 2.76 18.30
CA ARG A 47 17.34 2.47 19.51
C ARG A 47 16.45 1.25 19.33
N LYS A 48 15.69 1.22 18.23
CA LYS A 48 14.81 0.10 17.86
C LYS A 48 15.59 -1.17 17.59
N PHE A 49 16.75 -1.05 16.95
CA PHE A 49 17.65 -2.16 16.74
C PHE A 49 18.12 -2.80 18.04
N LYS A 50 18.60 -2.00 19.01
CA LYS A 50 19.02 -2.49 20.32
C LYS A 50 17.87 -3.13 21.09
N GLU A 51 16.71 -2.47 21.13
CA GLU A 51 15.49 -3.01 21.76
C GLU A 51 15.11 -4.38 21.16
N PHE A 52 15.17 -4.51 19.83
CA PHE A 52 14.88 -5.78 19.16
C PHE A 52 15.91 -6.86 19.52
N GLN A 53 17.20 -6.50 19.53
CA GLN A 53 18.30 -7.42 19.85
C GLN A 53 18.21 -7.93 21.31
N GLU A 54 17.95 -7.05 22.27
CA GLU A 54 17.80 -7.40 23.68
C GLU A 54 16.61 -8.34 23.90
N ASN A 55 15.46 -8.06 23.28
CA ASN A 55 14.28 -8.91 23.36
C ASN A 55 14.53 -10.29 22.72
N LEU A 56 15.28 -10.33 21.61
CA LEU A 56 15.64 -11.59 20.95
C LEU A 56 16.58 -12.41 21.83
N GLN A 57 17.61 -11.79 22.43
CA GLN A 57 18.49 -12.49 23.37
C GLN A 57 17.74 -12.97 24.62
N LYS A 58 16.81 -12.17 25.14
CA LYS A 58 15.94 -12.55 26.26
C LYS A 58 15.10 -13.77 25.89
N MET A 59 14.47 -13.77 24.71
CA MET A 59 13.73 -14.92 24.21
C MET A 59 14.61 -16.17 24.15
N VAL A 60 15.82 -16.10 23.58
CA VAL A 60 16.71 -17.27 23.50
C VAL A 60 17.11 -17.77 24.90
N ARG A 61 17.38 -16.88 25.85
CA ARG A 61 17.71 -17.25 27.24
C ARG A 61 16.53 -17.88 27.99
N GLU A 62 15.33 -17.39 27.76
CA GLU A 62 14.10 -17.89 28.39
C GLU A 62 13.52 -19.12 27.67
N PHE A 63 14.10 -19.49 26.52
CA PHE A 63 13.71 -20.66 25.75
C PHE A 63 14.19 -21.95 26.42
N ASN A 64 13.56 -22.29 27.54
CA ASN A 64 13.70 -23.59 28.20
C ASN A 64 12.76 -24.58 27.52
N SER A 65 13.32 -25.43 26.65
CA SER A 65 12.53 -26.37 25.86
C SER A 65 12.20 -27.65 26.65
N ASN A 66 11.01 -27.72 27.25
CA ASN A 66 10.31 -28.98 27.56
C ASN A 66 9.11 -29.31 26.62
N PRO A 67 9.05 -28.99 25.30
CA PRO A 67 8.00 -29.54 24.43
C PRO A 67 8.34 -30.96 23.96
N GLU A 68 7.33 -31.81 23.82
CA GLU A 68 7.47 -33.22 23.41
C GLU A 68 7.90 -33.37 21.94
N THR A 69 7.68 -32.34 21.11
CA THR A 69 7.95 -32.40 19.66
C THR A 69 8.61 -31.13 19.09
N VAL A 70 9.36 -31.31 18.00
CA VAL A 70 10.01 -30.21 17.24
C VAL A 70 8.98 -29.21 16.69
N ASP A 71 7.79 -29.69 16.31
CA ASP A 71 6.71 -28.84 15.80
C ASP A 71 6.17 -27.87 16.86
N GLU A 72 6.07 -28.31 18.11
CA GLU A 72 5.65 -27.45 19.23
C GLU A 72 6.72 -26.42 19.57
N GLN A 73 8.00 -26.82 19.58
CA GLN A 73 9.12 -25.90 19.73
C GLN A 73 9.07 -24.81 18.65
N TRP A 74 8.86 -25.19 17.39
CA TRP A 74 8.76 -24.25 16.29
C TRP A 74 7.55 -23.31 16.41
N LYS A 75 6.39 -23.81 16.85
CA LYS A 75 5.21 -22.97 17.10
C LYS A 75 5.48 -21.91 18.17
N ILE A 76 6.14 -22.29 19.26
CA ILE A 76 6.51 -21.36 20.34
C ILE A 76 7.45 -20.28 19.81
N ILE A 77 8.53 -20.66 19.11
CA ILE A 77 9.49 -19.71 18.51
C ILE A 77 8.78 -18.75 17.56
N LYS A 78 7.95 -19.29 16.65
CA LYS A 78 7.24 -18.47 15.67
C LYS A 78 6.28 -17.48 16.35
N HIS A 79 5.58 -17.91 17.39
CA HIS A 79 4.64 -17.06 18.13
C HIS A 79 5.36 -15.97 18.93
N THR A 80 6.41 -16.32 19.69
CA THR A 80 7.17 -15.34 20.48
C THR A 80 7.88 -14.33 19.57
N LEU A 81 8.45 -14.79 18.45
CA LEU A 81 9.10 -13.93 17.47
C LEU A 81 8.09 -13.01 16.79
N GLY A 82 6.91 -13.53 16.45
CA GLY A 82 5.83 -12.75 15.88
C GLY A 82 5.34 -11.63 16.81
N ASN A 83 5.12 -11.94 18.09
CA ASN A 83 4.66 -10.97 19.09
C ASN A 83 5.72 -9.89 19.36
N MET A 84 6.98 -10.29 19.47
CA MET A 84 8.10 -9.36 19.65
C MET A 84 8.26 -8.45 18.43
N SER A 85 8.19 -9.01 17.21
CA SER A 85 8.23 -8.24 15.96
C SER A 85 7.06 -7.28 15.86
N GLU A 86 5.84 -7.69 16.24
CA GLU A 86 4.68 -6.81 16.26
C GLU A 86 4.81 -5.67 17.27
N LYS A 87 5.39 -5.93 18.45
CA LYS A 87 5.59 -4.91 19.49
C LYS A 87 6.66 -3.88 19.12
N VAL A 88 7.80 -4.33 18.59
CA VAL A 88 8.95 -3.45 18.31
C VAL A 88 8.83 -2.79 16.94
N LEU A 89 8.52 -3.57 15.91
CA LEU A 89 8.47 -3.13 14.51
C LEU A 89 7.05 -2.76 14.08
N GLY A 90 6.03 -3.47 14.57
CA GLY A 90 4.68 -3.33 14.09
C GLY A 90 4.50 -3.87 12.67
N LYS A 91 3.25 -3.88 12.21
CA LYS A 91 2.89 -4.39 10.89
C LYS A 91 3.33 -3.41 9.79
N ALA A 92 3.93 -3.95 8.73
CA ALA A 92 4.27 -3.19 7.55
C ALA A 92 2.99 -2.81 6.81
N HIS A 93 2.76 -1.51 6.67
CA HIS A 93 1.70 -1.01 5.83
C HIS A 93 2.20 -0.87 4.40
N ARG A 94 1.49 -1.49 3.45
CA ARG A 94 1.79 -1.31 2.03
C ARG A 94 1.45 0.12 1.62
N THR A 95 2.46 0.95 1.45
CA THR A 95 2.30 2.30 0.91
C THR A 95 1.91 2.20 -0.57
N LYS A 96 0.64 2.48 -0.88
CA LYS A 96 0.11 2.36 -2.26
C LYS A 96 0.82 3.31 -3.23
N LYS A 97 1.45 4.38 -2.75
CA LYS A 97 2.15 5.40 -3.55
C LYS A 97 3.34 5.98 -2.76
N PRO A 98 4.54 5.37 -2.79
CA PRO A 98 5.69 5.86 -2.04
C PRO A 98 6.15 7.27 -2.44
N TRP A 99 5.86 7.70 -3.68
CA TRP A 99 6.13 9.06 -4.15
C TRP A 99 5.17 10.13 -3.62
N PHE A 100 4.05 9.75 -2.99
CA PHE A 100 3.04 10.70 -2.51
C PHE A 100 3.42 11.23 -1.13
N ASN A 101 4.18 12.33 -1.14
CA ASN A 101 4.74 12.98 0.05
C ASN A 101 3.87 14.12 0.60
N VAL A 102 4.37 14.80 1.64
CA VAL A 102 3.68 15.93 2.29
C VAL A 102 3.37 17.06 1.30
N ILE A 103 4.28 17.36 0.37
CA ILE A 103 4.07 18.37 -0.69
C ILE A 103 2.83 18.00 -1.53
N CYS A 104 2.70 16.73 -1.90
CA CYS A 104 1.52 16.26 -2.62
C CYS A 104 0.24 16.37 -1.77
N GLN A 105 0.31 16.06 -0.47
CA GLN A 105 -0.82 16.20 0.43
C GLN A 105 -1.29 17.66 0.56
N GLU A 106 -0.37 18.59 0.69
CA GLU A 106 -0.68 20.03 0.75
C GLU A 106 -1.30 20.53 -0.55
N ALA A 107 -0.71 20.16 -1.70
CA ALA A 107 -1.26 20.52 -3.01
C ALA A 107 -2.69 19.96 -3.18
N LEU A 108 -2.93 18.73 -2.74
CA LEU A 108 -4.27 18.12 -2.74
C LEU A 108 -5.25 18.88 -1.83
N LYS A 109 -4.82 19.27 -0.63
CA LYS A 109 -5.64 20.08 0.30
C LYS A 109 -6.01 21.43 -0.32
N ARG A 110 -5.05 22.14 -0.93
CA ARG A 110 -5.30 23.43 -1.62
C ARG A 110 -6.29 23.26 -2.78
N LYS A 111 -6.14 22.20 -3.59
CA LYS A 111 -7.10 21.84 -4.65
C LYS A 111 -8.49 21.59 -4.08
N LYS A 112 -8.59 20.84 -2.98
CA LYS A 112 -9.87 20.50 -2.35
C LYS A 112 -10.60 21.74 -1.83
N ILE A 113 -9.91 22.61 -1.09
CA ILE A 113 -10.49 23.86 -0.55
C ILE A 113 -11.03 24.75 -1.66
N THR A 114 -10.27 24.92 -2.75
CA THR A 114 -10.70 25.76 -3.88
C THR A 114 -11.86 25.13 -4.65
N ARG A 115 -11.89 23.80 -4.79
CA ARG A 115 -13.03 23.07 -5.37
C ARG A 115 -14.30 23.25 -4.54
N GLU A 116 -14.21 23.14 -3.22
CA GLU A 116 -15.35 23.33 -2.32
C GLU A 116 -15.91 24.76 -2.42
N ARG A 117 -15.03 25.77 -2.50
CA ARG A 117 -15.46 27.17 -2.73
C ARG A 117 -16.18 27.33 -4.07
N TRP A 118 -15.64 26.77 -5.15
CA TRP A 118 -16.27 26.82 -6.48
C TRP A 118 -17.62 26.09 -6.51
N LEU A 119 -17.76 24.95 -5.82
CA LEU A 119 -19.03 24.23 -5.77
C LEU A 119 -20.13 24.97 -4.98
N ASN A 120 -19.75 25.82 -4.02
CA ASN A 120 -20.68 26.62 -3.25
C ASN A 120 -21.12 27.89 -4.00
N ASP A 121 -20.25 28.45 -4.84
CA ASP A 121 -20.50 29.66 -5.65
C ASP A 121 -20.04 29.43 -7.10
N ALA A 122 -20.80 28.61 -7.82
CA ALA A 122 -20.46 28.16 -9.17
C ALA A 122 -20.62 29.26 -10.23
N SER A 123 -21.36 30.33 -9.93
CA SER A 123 -21.59 31.46 -10.85
C SER A 123 -20.41 32.42 -10.91
N ASN A 124 -19.48 32.33 -9.96
CA ASN A 124 -18.34 33.22 -9.84
C ASN A 124 -17.15 32.76 -10.69
N GLN A 125 -16.94 33.46 -11.81
CA GLN A 125 -15.86 33.17 -12.77
C GLN A 125 -14.46 33.29 -12.15
N GLU A 126 -14.26 34.13 -11.13
CA GLU A 126 -12.94 34.29 -10.51
C GLU A 126 -12.58 33.07 -9.64
N ILE A 127 -13.56 32.55 -8.90
CA ILE A 127 -13.37 31.33 -8.10
C ILE A 127 -13.10 30.13 -9.02
N GLU A 128 -13.78 30.05 -10.17
CA GLU A 128 -13.50 29.04 -11.19
C GLU A 128 -12.06 29.13 -11.72
N LYS A 129 -11.59 30.33 -12.08
CA LYS A 129 -10.20 30.55 -12.53
C LYS A 129 -9.20 30.12 -11.47
N ILE A 130 -9.41 30.49 -10.21
CA ILE A 130 -8.55 30.10 -9.08
C ILE A 130 -8.51 28.57 -8.96
N PHE A 131 -9.66 27.90 -9.03
CA PHE A 131 -9.72 26.44 -9.00
C PHE A 131 -8.95 25.80 -10.17
N ARG A 132 -9.11 26.30 -11.39
CA ARG A 132 -8.36 25.81 -12.57
C ARG A 132 -6.85 25.93 -12.38
N VAL A 133 -6.38 27.06 -11.85
CA VAL A 133 -4.95 27.27 -11.54
C VAL A 133 -4.48 26.26 -10.48
N LYS A 134 -5.20 26.12 -9.37
CA LYS A 134 -4.83 25.17 -8.30
C LYS A 134 -4.91 23.71 -8.73
N ARG A 135 -5.85 23.35 -9.62
CA ARG A 135 -5.92 22.02 -10.25
C ARG A 135 -4.68 21.74 -11.10
N LYS A 136 -4.25 22.71 -11.94
CA LYS A 136 -3.04 22.58 -12.76
C LYS A 136 -1.77 22.52 -11.90
N GLU A 137 -1.68 23.35 -10.87
CA GLU A 137 -0.58 23.37 -9.90
C GLU A 137 -0.43 21.99 -9.22
N ALA A 138 -1.51 21.44 -8.66
CA ALA A 138 -1.50 20.13 -8.03
C ALA A 138 -1.10 19.01 -9.00
N HIS A 139 -1.63 19.03 -10.23
CA HIS A 139 -1.26 18.07 -11.26
C HIS A 139 0.24 18.11 -11.59
N ASN A 140 0.80 19.31 -11.74
CA ASN A 140 2.21 19.51 -12.02
C ASN A 140 3.09 19.01 -10.86
N ILE A 141 2.72 19.33 -9.62
CA ILE A 141 3.42 18.84 -8.42
C ILE A 141 3.42 17.31 -8.40
N PHE A 142 2.26 16.65 -8.59
CA PHE A 142 2.20 15.18 -8.59
C PHE A 142 3.09 14.58 -9.69
N ARG A 143 3.11 15.19 -10.88
CA ARG A 143 3.99 14.75 -11.98
C ARG A 143 5.47 14.93 -11.65
N CYS A 144 5.85 16.05 -11.02
CA CYS A 144 7.23 16.33 -10.65
C CYS A 144 7.70 15.39 -9.53
N GLU A 145 6.94 15.24 -8.45
CA GLU A 145 7.29 14.37 -7.33
C GLU A 145 7.34 12.89 -7.75
N LYS A 146 6.40 12.44 -8.60
CA LYS A 146 6.47 11.10 -9.19
C LYS A 146 7.73 10.91 -10.04
N ARG A 147 8.11 11.90 -10.87
CA ARG A 147 9.34 11.84 -11.68
C ARG A 147 10.60 11.80 -10.83
N LYS A 148 10.70 12.64 -9.80
CA LYS A 148 11.81 12.63 -8.84
C LYS A 148 11.97 11.27 -8.17
N TYR A 149 10.85 10.68 -7.71
CA TYR A 149 10.86 9.34 -7.14
C TYR A 149 11.39 8.30 -8.13
N VAL A 150 10.87 8.27 -9.36
CA VAL A 150 11.33 7.32 -10.39
C VAL A 150 12.82 7.49 -10.67
N GLN A 151 13.31 8.73 -10.81
CA GLN A 151 14.73 9.03 -11.00
C GLN A 151 15.59 8.52 -9.83
N ASN A 152 15.13 8.72 -8.59
CA ASN A 152 15.84 8.21 -7.42
C ASN A 152 15.94 6.68 -7.44
N VAL A 153 14.85 5.97 -7.76
CA VAL A 153 14.88 4.50 -7.83
C VAL A 153 15.81 4.01 -8.94
N ILE A 154 15.86 4.68 -10.09
CA ILE A 154 16.80 4.35 -11.17
C ILE A 154 18.25 4.55 -10.72
N ARG A 155 18.56 5.69 -10.09
CA ARG A 155 19.90 5.97 -9.56
C ARG A 155 20.32 4.93 -8.52
N GLU A 156 19.41 4.54 -7.64
CA GLU A 156 19.68 3.48 -6.66
C GLU A 156 19.88 2.11 -7.32
N ALA A 157 19.16 1.81 -8.40
CA ALA A 157 19.37 0.58 -9.17
C ALA A 157 20.75 0.58 -9.86
N GLU A 158 21.20 1.71 -10.41
CA GLU A 158 22.55 1.85 -10.96
C GLU A 158 23.63 1.65 -9.89
N GLN A 159 23.42 2.17 -8.68
CA GLN A 159 24.33 1.95 -7.56
C GLN A 159 24.38 0.47 -7.15
N ASP A 160 23.22 -0.19 -7.06
CA ASP A 160 23.16 -1.63 -6.75
C ASP A 160 23.89 -2.46 -7.81
N TYR A 161 23.77 -2.08 -9.09
CA TYR A 161 24.50 -2.72 -10.18
C TYR A 161 26.02 -2.60 -9.98
N ARG A 162 26.52 -1.38 -9.71
CA ARG A 162 27.97 -1.14 -9.45
C ARG A 162 28.47 -1.89 -8.23
N SER A 163 27.66 -1.97 -7.17
CA SER A 163 27.98 -2.69 -5.94
C SER A 163 27.71 -4.20 -6.00
N HIS A 164 27.39 -4.76 -7.18
CA HIS A 164 27.08 -6.18 -7.39
C HIS A 164 25.92 -6.71 -6.52
N ASN A 165 25.02 -5.83 -6.08
CA ASN A 165 23.82 -6.19 -5.32
C ASN A 165 22.67 -6.58 -6.26
N THR A 166 22.82 -7.74 -6.90
CA THR A 166 21.92 -8.24 -7.93
C THR A 166 20.48 -8.43 -7.45
N TRP A 167 20.29 -8.82 -6.18
CA TRP A 167 18.96 -9.02 -5.60
C TRP A 167 18.16 -7.71 -5.49
N GLN A 168 18.75 -6.65 -4.94
CA GLN A 168 18.08 -5.34 -4.83
C GLN A 168 17.81 -4.73 -6.20
N LEU A 169 18.79 -4.83 -7.11
CA LEU A 169 18.63 -4.42 -8.50
C LEU A 169 17.42 -5.10 -9.16
N TYR A 170 17.34 -6.43 -9.08
CA TYR A 170 16.24 -7.20 -9.65
C TYR A 170 14.89 -6.79 -9.05
N HIS A 171 14.81 -6.64 -7.73
CA HIS A 171 13.60 -6.19 -7.05
C HIS A 171 13.13 -4.82 -7.52
N LYS A 172 14.04 -3.85 -7.67
CA LYS A 172 13.75 -2.50 -8.18
C LYS A 172 13.26 -2.56 -9.63
N VAL A 173 13.96 -3.27 -10.52
CA VAL A 173 13.55 -3.42 -11.93
C VAL A 173 12.19 -4.09 -12.07
N ASN A 174 11.96 -5.17 -11.32
CA ASN A 174 10.70 -5.92 -11.38
C ASN A 174 9.52 -5.09 -10.83
N SER A 175 9.77 -4.16 -9.90
CA SER A 175 8.74 -3.23 -9.43
C SER A 175 8.19 -2.31 -10.52
N PHE A 176 9.02 -1.97 -11.52
CA PHE A 176 8.60 -1.21 -12.71
C PHE A 176 7.98 -2.07 -13.80
N LYS A 177 8.53 -3.28 -14.01
CA LYS A 177 8.10 -4.20 -15.07
C LYS A 177 6.76 -4.90 -14.76
N GLY A 178 6.29 -4.84 -13.51
CA GLY A 178 5.02 -5.40 -13.06
C GLY A 178 3.81 -4.77 -13.76
N GLY A 179 3.54 -5.17 -15.00
CA GLY A 179 2.32 -4.83 -15.72
C GLY A 179 1.09 -5.41 -15.04
N CYS A 180 -0.09 -4.94 -15.46
CA CYS A 180 -1.36 -5.49 -15.01
C CYS A 180 -1.47 -6.95 -15.46
N ARG A 181 -1.27 -7.89 -14.55
CA ARG A 181 -1.65 -9.29 -14.80
C ARG A 181 -3.17 -9.33 -14.76
N ARG A 182 -3.81 -9.60 -15.90
CA ARG A 182 -5.25 -9.87 -15.94
C ARG A 182 -5.50 -11.07 -15.03
N GLN A 183 -6.21 -10.86 -13.93
CA GLN A 183 -6.82 -11.98 -13.22
C GLN A 183 -8.04 -12.38 -14.03
N GLU A 184 -7.88 -13.45 -14.79
CA GLU A 184 -8.98 -14.06 -15.52
C GLU A 184 -9.92 -14.75 -14.52
N THR A 185 -10.95 -14.02 -14.09
CA THR A 185 -12.04 -14.57 -13.27
C THR A 185 -13.12 -15.11 -14.18
N PHE A 186 -12.85 -16.21 -14.87
CA PHE A 186 -13.90 -16.93 -15.59
C PHE A 186 -14.77 -17.71 -14.60
N LEU A 187 -16.08 -17.66 -14.79
CA LEU A 187 -17.00 -18.58 -14.13
C LEU A 187 -16.81 -19.96 -14.77
N LYS A 188 -16.58 -20.97 -13.95
CA LYS A 188 -16.49 -22.36 -14.39
C LYS A 188 -17.75 -23.09 -13.97
N LYS A 189 -18.26 -23.97 -14.83
CA LYS A 189 -19.28 -24.95 -14.48
C LYS A 189 -18.65 -26.07 -13.64
N ASP A 190 -19.48 -26.93 -13.05
CA ASP A 190 -19.04 -28.05 -12.21
C ASP A 190 -18.18 -29.08 -12.97
N ASP A 191 -18.32 -29.14 -14.30
CA ASP A 191 -17.51 -29.96 -15.22
C ASP A 191 -16.13 -29.32 -15.57
N GLY A 192 -15.84 -28.13 -15.05
CA GLY A 192 -14.61 -27.39 -15.31
C GLY A 192 -14.59 -26.56 -16.60
N SER A 193 -15.66 -26.61 -17.40
CA SER A 193 -15.81 -25.79 -18.61
C SER A 193 -16.10 -24.32 -18.26
N LEU A 194 -15.71 -23.40 -19.15
CA LEU A 194 -15.98 -21.97 -18.96
C LEU A 194 -17.44 -21.66 -19.29
N VAL A 195 -18.07 -20.81 -18.48
CA VAL A 195 -19.39 -20.23 -18.82
C VAL A 195 -19.16 -19.16 -19.88
N THR A 196 -19.40 -19.53 -21.14
CA THR A 196 -19.48 -18.60 -22.28
C THR A 196 -20.94 -18.26 -22.56
N ASN A 197 -21.21 -17.05 -23.07
CA ASN A 197 -22.50 -16.71 -23.68
C ASN A 197 -22.72 -17.53 -24.95
#